data_AF-A0A952NN71-F1
#
_entry.id   AF-A0A952NN71-F1
#
_cell.length_a   1.000
_cell.length_b   1.000
_cell.length_c   1.000
_cell.angle_alpha   90.00
_cell.angle_beta   90.00
_cell.angle_gamma   90.00
#
_symmetry.space_group_name_H-M   'P 1'
#
loop_
_entity.id
_entity.type
_entity.pdbx_description
1 polymer ?
#
loop_
_entity_poly.entity_id
_entity_poly.type
_entity_poly.pdbx_seq_one_letter_code
_entity_poly.pdbx_strand_id
1 'polypeptide(L)'
;MPKKDYYSVLGVARGASADEIKKSYRKLAMKFHPDKNPGDKKAEEKFKELNEAYEVLSDQKRREMYDQFGFSGANQGFAGAGAGGPGAGGFGGFGGFNPGGENPQDFQDIFGDIFGDVFNARGGARGGPARKQRGADLRYTLNVTFEEAALGCEKSIHFVRSRGGRDETSRLAVKVPAGVKQGQRLRLAGEGDGSPNGGSTGDLFVIINVQDHVLFKREDDDVVLDLPIPYVDAILGTEAEIPTLTSKVQIKIPMGTHSGQILRLKGKGFPKVGGFGSGDMLVRILVDTPENLNAKQKELLEELAKMKQETPMVKSFQDKVGELMRKRK
;
A
#
# COMPACT_ATOMS: atom_id res chain seq x y z
N MET A 1 5.98 -15.26 44.54
CA MET A 1 4.83 -16.19 44.34
C MET A 1 5.31 -17.34 43.46
N PRO A 2 4.82 -18.59 43.63
CA PRO A 2 5.15 -19.67 42.71
C PRO A 2 4.71 -19.28 41.29
N LYS A 3 5.58 -19.47 40.28
CA LYS A 3 5.25 -19.18 38.88
C LYS A 3 4.05 -20.03 38.45
N LYS A 4 3.01 -19.39 37.92
CA LYS A 4 1.79 -20.06 37.44
C LYS A 4 2.05 -20.68 36.07
N ASP A 5 1.57 -21.90 35.85
CA ASP A 5 1.65 -22.63 34.58
C ASP A 5 1.13 -21.78 33.40
N TYR A 6 1.89 -21.68 32.31
CA TYR A 6 1.53 -20.88 31.13
C TYR A 6 0.16 -21.24 30.52
N TYR A 7 -0.23 -22.51 30.57
CA TYR A 7 -1.58 -22.92 30.15
C TYR A 7 -2.67 -22.32 31.04
N SER A 8 -2.44 -22.28 32.35
CA SER A 8 -3.34 -21.65 33.32
C SER A 8 -3.38 -20.12 33.18
N VAL A 9 -2.25 -19.49 32.84
CA VAL A 9 -2.15 -18.04 32.58
C VAL A 9 -2.99 -17.64 31.37
N LEU A 10 -2.95 -18.43 30.30
CA LEU A 10 -3.77 -18.22 29.11
C LEU A 10 -5.19 -18.80 29.24
N GLY A 11 -5.53 -19.48 30.34
CA GLY A 11 -6.85 -20.08 30.56
C GLY A 11 -7.23 -21.16 29.55
N VAL A 12 -6.24 -21.93 29.08
CA VAL A 12 -6.40 -23.01 28.10
C VAL A 12 -5.95 -24.36 28.67
N ALA A 13 -6.46 -25.46 28.12
CA ALA A 13 -6.06 -26.80 28.55
C ALA A 13 -4.64 -27.16 28.06
N ARG A 14 -3.93 -28.01 28.82
CA ARG A 14 -2.65 -28.58 28.39
C ARG A 14 -2.91 -29.53 27.22
N GLY A 15 -2.48 -29.14 26.03
CA GLY A 15 -2.85 -29.79 24.76
C GLY A 15 -3.67 -28.92 23.79
N ALA A 16 -4.04 -27.70 24.17
CA ALA A 16 -4.74 -26.75 23.30
C ALA A 16 -4.03 -26.55 21.95
N SER A 17 -4.79 -26.38 20.88
CA SER A 17 -4.21 -26.11 19.55
C SER A 17 -3.53 -24.72 19.50
N ALA A 18 -2.63 -24.51 18.54
CA ALA A 18 -1.98 -23.21 18.35
C ALA A 18 -3.01 -22.09 18.13
N ASP A 19 -4.11 -22.39 17.45
CA ASP A 19 -5.21 -21.44 17.22
C ASP A 19 -5.99 -21.11 18.49
N GLU A 20 -6.21 -22.09 19.38
CA GLU A 20 -6.85 -21.86 20.69
C GLU A 20 -5.98 -20.99 21.60
N ILE A 21 -4.66 -21.26 21.63
CA ILE A 21 -3.67 -20.47 22.38
C ILE A 21 -3.66 -19.03 21.86
N LYS A 22 -3.59 -18.85 20.54
CA LYS A 22 -3.62 -17.53 19.89
C LYS A 22 -4.92 -16.77 20.13
N LYS A 23 -6.07 -17.45 20.07
CA LYS A 23 -7.38 -16.86 20.31
C LYS A 23 -7.54 -16.42 21.76
N SER A 24 -7.09 -17.24 22.72
CA SER A 24 -7.15 -16.90 24.13
C SER A 24 -6.23 -15.73 24.48
N TYR A 25 -4.98 -15.76 23.99
CA TYR A 25 -4.03 -14.66 24.16
C TYR A 25 -4.59 -13.34 23.65
N ARG A 26 -5.11 -13.29 22.41
CA ARG A 26 -5.70 -12.06 21.85
C ARG A 26 -6.84 -11.51 22.71
N LYS A 27 -7.70 -12.38 23.23
CA LYS A 27 -8.83 -11.99 24.09
C LYS A 27 -8.35 -11.39 25.42
N LEU A 28 -7.34 -12.00 26.04
CA LEU A 28 -6.80 -11.55 27.33
C LEU A 28 -5.89 -10.32 27.18
N ALA A 29 -5.07 -10.26 26.14
CA ALA A 29 -4.21 -9.12 25.80
C ALA A 29 -5.04 -7.86 25.53
N MET A 30 -6.16 -7.96 24.81
CA MET A 30 -7.08 -6.83 24.64
C MET A 30 -7.75 -6.39 25.94
N LYS A 31 -7.98 -7.31 26.88
CA LYS A 31 -8.63 -7.02 28.16
C LYS A 31 -7.67 -6.32 29.12
N PHE A 32 -6.40 -6.71 29.13
CA PHE A 32 -5.37 -6.20 30.03
C PHE A 32 -4.39 -5.22 29.35
N HIS A 33 -4.74 -4.71 28.16
CA HIS A 33 -3.89 -3.78 27.41
C HIS A 33 -3.65 -2.48 28.22
N PRO A 34 -2.42 -1.93 28.24
CA PRO A 34 -2.10 -0.68 28.93
C PRO A 34 -2.99 0.50 28.53
N ASP A 35 -3.27 0.68 27.24
CA ASP A 35 -4.15 1.76 26.75
C ASP A 35 -5.59 1.69 27.27
N LYS A 36 -6.10 0.49 27.55
CA LYS A 36 -7.46 0.30 28.10
C LYS A 36 -7.48 0.30 29.63
N ASN A 37 -6.32 0.15 30.27
CA ASN A 37 -6.15 0.11 31.72
C ASN A 37 -4.99 1.03 32.15
N PRO A 38 -5.02 2.33 31.81
CA PRO A 38 -3.91 3.22 32.11
C PRO A 38 -3.73 3.36 33.62
N GLY A 39 -2.51 3.12 34.10
CA GLY A 39 -2.15 3.23 35.52
C GLY A 39 -2.55 2.04 36.41
N ASP A 40 -3.17 0.99 35.88
CA ASP A 40 -3.47 -0.22 36.65
C ASP A 40 -2.29 -1.19 36.66
N LYS A 41 -1.52 -1.16 37.77
CA LYS A 41 -0.37 -2.06 37.98
C LYS A 41 -0.73 -3.55 37.91
N LYS A 42 -1.95 -3.94 38.30
CA LYS A 42 -2.38 -5.35 38.26
C LYS A 42 -2.69 -5.79 36.83
N ALA A 43 -3.21 -4.89 35.99
CA ALA A 43 -3.41 -5.17 34.57
C ALA A 43 -2.07 -5.30 33.84
N GLU A 44 -1.11 -4.43 34.18
CA GLU A 44 0.25 -4.47 33.62
C GLU A 44 1.00 -5.76 33.98
N GLU A 45 0.94 -6.19 35.24
CA GLU A 45 1.53 -7.47 35.68
C GLU A 45 0.89 -8.66 34.95
N LYS A 46 -0.44 -8.68 34.81
CA LYS A 46 -1.14 -9.72 34.05
C LYS A 46 -0.78 -9.69 32.56
N PHE A 47 -0.63 -8.50 31.97
CA PHE A 47 -0.23 -8.38 30.58
C PHE A 47 1.17 -8.95 30.35
N LYS A 48 2.11 -8.71 31.27
CA LYS A 48 3.46 -9.31 31.24
C LYS A 48 3.41 -10.84 31.35
N GLU A 49 2.63 -11.38 32.28
CA GLU A 49 2.45 -12.84 32.42
C GLU A 49 1.85 -13.48 31.15
N LEU A 50 0.86 -12.82 30.53
CA LEU A 50 0.22 -13.29 29.29
C LEU A 50 1.20 -13.32 28.11
N ASN A 51 2.09 -12.33 28.01
CA ASN A 51 3.10 -12.27 26.96
C ASN A 51 4.14 -13.38 27.13
N GLU A 52 4.66 -13.58 28.35
CA GLU A 52 5.61 -14.68 28.67
C GLU A 52 5.00 -16.05 28.31
N ALA A 53 3.73 -16.26 28.64
CA ALA A 53 3.04 -17.50 28.34
C ALA A 53 2.83 -17.72 26.82
N TYR A 54 2.45 -16.68 26.08
CA TYR A 54 2.24 -16.79 24.64
C TYR A 54 3.54 -16.99 23.86
N GLU A 55 4.64 -16.35 24.28
CA GLU A 55 5.95 -16.50 23.63
C GLU A 55 6.45 -17.95 23.67
N VAL A 56 6.24 -18.63 24.81
CA VAL A 56 6.64 -20.03 24.98
C VAL A 56 5.68 -20.99 24.28
N LEU A 57 4.37 -20.75 24.36
CA LEU A 57 3.35 -21.68 23.87
C LEU A 57 3.01 -21.52 22.37
N SER A 58 3.38 -20.40 21.73
CA SER A 58 3.14 -20.15 20.31
C SER A 58 4.20 -20.78 19.38
N ASP A 59 5.42 -20.99 19.87
CA ASP A 59 6.48 -21.70 19.15
C ASP A 59 6.45 -23.18 19.49
N GLN A 60 6.39 -24.02 18.47
CA GLN A 60 6.26 -25.47 18.62
C GLN A 60 7.41 -26.07 19.43
N LYS A 61 8.66 -25.64 19.18
CA LYS A 61 9.85 -26.18 19.83
C LYS A 61 9.96 -25.70 21.29
N ARG A 62 9.60 -24.44 21.57
CA ARG A 62 9.60 -23.88 22.94
C ARG A 62 8.48 -24.49 23.78
N ARG A 63 7.32 -24.72 23.18
CA ARG A 63 6.21 -25.43 23.82
C ARG A 63 6.61 -26.84 24.20
N GLU A 64 7.25 -27.59 23.31
CA GLU A 64 7.74 -28.94 23.59
C GLU A 64 8.75 -28.96 24.74
N MET A 65 9.70 -28.02 24.77
CA MET A 65 10.66 -27.89 25.88
C MET A 65 9.96 -27.54 27.21
N TYR A 66 8.95 -26.67 27.17
CA TYR A 66 8.15 -26.32 28.34
C TYR A 66 7.30 -27.51 28.82
N ASP A 67 6.72 -28.27 27.91
CA ASP A 67 5.90 -29.44 28.24
C ASP A 67 6.74 -30.56 28.87
N GLN A 68 7.99 -30.74 28.42
CA GLN A 68 8.91 -31.76 28.93
C GLN A 68 9.60 -31.38 30.25
N PHE A 69 10.00 -30.11 30.39
CA PHE A 69 10.91 -29.69 31.48
C PHE A 69 10.36 -28.52 32.32
N GLY A 70 9.12 -28.09 32.09
CA GLY A 70 8.50 -26.95 32.79
C GLY A 70 9.27 -25.65 32.63
N PHE A 71 9.20 -24.77 33.63
CA PHE A 71 9.89 -23.48 33.65
C PHE A 71 11.43 -23.58 33.57
N SER A 72 12.01 -24.72 33.92
CA SER A 72 13.46 -24.98 33.79
C SER A 72 13.91 -25.17 32.34
N GLY A 73 13.08 -25.81 31.49
CA GLY A 73 13.40 -26.03 30.08
C GLY A 73 13.20 -24.82 29.19
N ALA A 74 12.20 -23.98 29.50
CA ALA A 74 11.94 -22.76 28.76
C ALA A 74 13.12 -21.76 28.79
N ASN A 75 14.00 -21.85 29.79
CA ASN A 75 15.16 -20.97 29.96
C ASN A 75 16.52 -21.66 29.65
N GLN A 76 16.54 -22.96 29.33
CA GLN A 76 17.76 -23.73 29.02
C GLN A 76 18.00 -23.93 27.51
N GLY A 77 17.04 -23.57 26.66
CA GLY A 77 17.08 -23.83 25.21
C GLY A 77 18.03 -22.98 24.37
N PHE A 78 18.80 -22.05 24.95
CA PHE A 78 19.76 -21.24 24.19
C PHE A 78 20.99 -20.81 25.01
N ALA A 79 21.50 -21.69 25.89
CA ALA A 79 22.84 -21.57 26.43
C ALA A 79 23.80 -22.39 25.55
N GLY A 80 23.99 -21.95 24.30
CA GLY A 80 24.87 -22.61 23.33
C GLY A 80 25.87 -21.63 22.72
N ALA A 81 27.11 -21.73 23.19
CA ALA A 81 28.35 -21.10 22.69
C ALA A 81 28.63 -19.64 23.11
N GLY A 82 29.27 -19.47 24.28
CA GLY A 82 30.03 -18.26 24.60
C GLY A 82 30.22 -17.97 26.09
N ALA A 83 31.29 -18.54 26.67
CA ALA A 83 32.06 -18.06 27.83
C ALA A 83 31.33 -17.58 29.13
N GLY A 84 31.43 -18.40 30.19
CA GLY A 84 31.99 -17.98 31.49
C GLY A 84 31.04 -17.56 32.61
N GLY A 85 30.97 -18.39 33.67
CA GLY A 85 30.70 -17.94 35.05
C GLY A 85 29.48 -18.57 35.73
N PRO A 86 29.64 -19.32 36.84
CA PRO A 86 28.52 -19.79 37.64
C PRO A 86 28.02 -18.66 38.54
N GLY A 87 26.79 -18.16 38.30
CA GLY A 87 26.14 -17.21 39.22
C GLY A 87 25.31 -16.07 38.62
N ALA A 88 25.10 -15.99 37.30
CA ALA A 88 24.25 -14.96 36.71
C ALA A 88 22.83 -15.48 36.46
N GLY A 89 21.97 -15.33 37.48
CA GLY A 89 20.54 -15.55 37.34
C GLY A 89 19.88 -14.50 36.43
N GLY A 90 19.17 -14.97 35.42
CA GLY A 90 17.93 -14.38 34.92
C GLY A 90 18.02 -13.04 34.21
N PHE A 91 18.30 -13.06 32.91
CA PHE A 91 17.61 -12.21 31.93
C PHE A 91 17.93 -12.71 30.52
N GLY A 92 17.12 -13.64 30.01
CA GLY A 92 17.31 -14.24 28.69
C GLY A 92 16.00 -14.27 27.93
N GLY A 93 15.89 -13.41 26.90
CA GLY A 93 14.84 -13.47 25.89
C GLY A 93 13.74 -12.42 26.04
N PHE A 94 14.02 -11.15 25.74
CA PHE A 94 12.97 -10.17 25.42
C PHE A 94 12.78 -10.16 23.89
N GLY A 95 12.12 -11.22 23.40
CA GLY A 95 11.69 -11.35 22.02
C GLY A 95 10.24 -10.92 21.86
N GLY A 96 10.00 -9.61 21.81
CA GLY A 96 8.81 -9.05 21.17
C GLY A 96 7.74 -8.44 22.10
N PHE A 97 7.44 -7.17 21.80
CA PHE A 97 6.21 -6.41 22.06
C PHE A 97 6.07 -5.63 23.39
N ASN A 98 5.97 -4.31 23.28
CA ASN A 98 5.08 -3.44 24.07
C ASN A 98 4.53 -2.34 23.12
N PRO A 99 3.43 -1.63 23.41
CA PRO A 99 2.29 -1.53 22.51
C PRO A 99 2.10 -0.08 22.02
N GLY A 100 1.42 0.05 20.89
CA GLY A 100 0.91 1.33 20.39
C GLY A 100 1.86 2.06 19.42
N GLY A 101 1.50 2.03 18.13
CA GLY A 101 1.92 3.05 17.16
C GLY A 101 2.86 2.61 16.03
N GLU A 102 2.28 2.06 14.97
CA GLU A 102 2.54 2.38 13.55
C GLU A 102 4.00 2.52 13.02
N ASN A 103 4.67 1.39 12.78
CA ASN A 103 5.45 1.03 11.56
C ASN A 103 6.56 0.00 11.89
N PRO A 104 6.72 -1.11 11.13
CA PRO A 104 7.72 -2.16 11.42
C PRO A 104 9.20 -1.81 11.17
N GLN A 105 9.52 -0.59 10.72
CA GLN A 105 10.89 -0.17 10.38
C GLN A 105 11.51 0.76 11.43
N ASP A 106 10.71 1.54 12.17
CA ASP A 106 11.21 2.49 13.18
C ASP A 106 11.59 1.83 14.52
N PHE A 107 11.31 0.52 14.68
CA PHE A 107 11.64 -0.24 15.88
C PHE A 107 13.11 -0.75 15.92
N GLN A 108 13.84 -0.70 14.80
CA GLN A 108 15.25 -1.13 14.76
C GLN A 108 16.21 -0.03 15.22
N ASP A 109 15.89 1.24 14.99
CA ASP A 109 16.81 2.35 15.22
C ASP A 109 16.69 2.92 16.66
N ILE A 110 15.50 2.94 17.25
CA ILE A 110 15.30 3.53 18.59
C ILE A 110 15.77 2.63 19.75
N PHE A 111 15.78 1.30 19.57
CA PHE A 111 16.28 0.37 20.59
C PHE A 111 17.80 0.13 20.50
N GLY A 112 18.45 0.58 19.42
CA GLY A 112 19.90 0.50 19.23
C GLY A 112 20.67 1.61 19.98
N ASP A 113 20.16 2.84 19.98
CA ASP A 113 20.88 3.98 20.53
C ASP A 113 20.82 4.06 22.07
N ILE A 114 19.69 3.70 22.69
CA ILE A 114 19.53 3.82 24.15
C ILE A 114 20.18 2.65 24.91
N PHE A 115 20.25 1.45 24.32
CA PHE A 115 20.96 0.31 24.92
C PHE A 115 22.47 0.31 24.57
N GLY A 116 22.86 1.00 23.49
CA GLY A 116 24.26 1.24 23.13
C GLY A 116 24.98 2.18 24.11
N ASP A 117 24.32 3.24 24.56
CA ASP A 117 24.94 4.25 25.44
C ASP A 117 25.16 3.77 26.89
N VAL A 118 24.33 2.85 27.40
CA VAL A 118 24.52 2.28 28.75
C VAL A 118 25.53 1.13 28.75
N PHE A 119 25.64 0.37 27.66
CA PHE A 119 26.59 -0.74 27.55
C PHE A 119 28.01 -0.29 27.13
N ASN A 120 28.14 0.83 26.40
CA ASN A 120 29.43 1.46 26.09
C ASN A 120 30.07 2.18 27.28
N ALA A 121 29.31 2.50 28.35
CA ALA A 121 29.84 3.23 29.50
C ALA A 121 30.62 2.36 30.52
N ARG A 122 30.65 1.02 30.36
CA ARG A 122 31.31 0.12 31.34
C ARG A 122 32.16 -1.01 30.76
N GLY A 123 32.25 -1.16 29.44
CA GLY A 123 33.04 -2.20 28.79
C GLY A 123 34.11 -1.60 27.89
N GLY A 124 35.34 -1.46 28.42
CA GLY A 124 36.48 -0.98 27.66
C GLY A 124 36.70 -1.73 26.35
N ALA A 125 37.01 -0.94 25.31
CA ALA A 125 37.63 -1.30 24.04
C ALA A 125 37.95 -2.80 23.83
N ARG A 126 37.11 -3.48 23.05
CA ARG A 126 37.53 -4.68 22.31
C ARG A 126 36.71 -4.77 21.03
N GLY A 127 37.33 -4.39 19.91
CA GLY A 127 36.76 -4.51 18.58
C GLY A 127 36.36 -5.95 18.29
N GLY A 128 35.06 -6.18 18.19
CA GLY A 128 34.54 -7.37 17.51
C GLY A 128 34.92 -7.33 16.03
N PRO A 129 35.03 -8.49 15.34
CA PRO A 129 35.34 -8.52 13.92
C PRO A 129 34.34 -7.64 13.17
N ALA A 130 34.86 -6.71 12.37
CA ALA A 130 34.04 -5.80 11.56
C ALA A 130 33.03 -6.63 10.76
N ARG A 131 31.74 -6.52 11.13
CA ARG A 131 30.67 -7.16 10.38
C ARG A 131 30.78 -6.65 8.95
N LYS A 132 30.95 -7.54 7.97
CA LYS A 132 30.97 -7.16 6.54
C LYS A 132 29.69 -6.38 6.24
N GLN A 133 29.78 -5.05 6.24
CA GLN A 133 28.63 -4.18 6.02
C GLN A 133 28.17 -4.35 4.57
N ARG A 134 26.86 -4.37 4.35
CA ARG A 134 26.29 -4.37 3.00
C ARG A 134 26.49 -3.00 2.35
N GLY A 135 26.66 -2.97 1.03
CA GLY A 135 26.68 -1.72 0.27
C GLY A 135 25.33 -0.99 0.30
N ALA A 136 25.33 0.31 0.00
CA ALA A 136 24.14 1.15 0.07
C ALA A 136 23.13 0.85 -1.05
N ASP A 137 21.85 1.02 -0.75
CA ASP A 137 20.78 0.92 -1.73
C ASP A 137 20.66 2.22 -2.54
N LEU A 138 20.46 2.09 -3.85
CA LEU A 138 20.29 3.21 -4.77
C LEU A 138 18.80 3.42 -5.09
N ARG A 139 18.45 4.65 -5.45
CA ARG A 139 17.10 5.02 -5.89
C ARG A 139 17.18 5.72 -7.24
N TYR A 140 16.33 5.31 -8.18
CA TYR A 140 16.24 5.90 -9.50
C TYR A 140 14.78 6.17 -9.84
N THR A 141 14.45 7.41 -10.21
CA THR A 141 13.09 7.75 -10.66
C THR A 141 13.00 7.52 -12.17
N LEU A 142 12.20 6.55 -12.59
CA LEU A 142 11.96 6.24 -13.99
C LEU A 142 10.66 6.90 -14.45
N ASN A 143 10.78 7.87 -15.35
CA ASN A 143 9.63 8.48 -16.01
C ASN A 143 9.09 7.56 -17.10
N VAL A 144 7.79 7.25 -17.04
CA VAL A 144 7.07 6.47 -18.05
C VAL A 144 5.87 7.25 -18.55
N THR A 145 5.53 7.11 -19.82
CA THR A 145 4.30 7.71 -20.36
C THR A 145 3.08 6.95 -19.85
N PHE A 146 1.90 7.52 -20.06
CA PHE A 146 0.63 6.91 -19.67
C PHE A 146 0.37 5.59 -20.40
N GLU A 147 0.72 5.53 -21.69
CA GLU A 147 0.62 4.34 -22.53
C GLU A 147 1.64 3.28 -22.13
N GLU A 148 2.89 3.68 -21.85
CA GLU A 148 3.92 2.76 -21.34
C GLU A 148 3.52 2.16 -19.99
N ALA A 149 2.91 2.96 -19.11
CA ALA A 149 2.39 2.46 -17.83
C ALA A 149 1.25 1.46 -18.04
N ALA A 150 0.41 1.66 -19.07
CA ALA A 150 -0.69 0.76 -19.38
C ALA A 150 -0.22 -0.55 -20.03
N LEU A 151 0.68 -0.47 -21.00
CA LEU A 151 1.11 -1.60 -21.83
C LEU A 151 2.32 -2.35 -21.28
N GLY A 152 3.06 -1.71 -20.37
CA GLY A 152 4.38 -2.15 -19.96
C GLY A 152 5.42 -1.79 -21.01
N CYS A 153 6.68 -1.65 -20.58
CA CYS A 153 7.78 -1.32 -21.46
C CYS A 153 9.11 -1.84 -20.90
N GLU A 154 10.12 -1.85 -21.76
CA GLU A 154 11.51 -2.05 -21.34
C GLU A 154 12.27 -0.75 -21.57
N LYS A 155 12.81 -0.16 -20.50
CA LYS A 155 13.60 1.08 -20.58
C LYS A 155 15.01 0.85 -20.10
N SER A 156 15.96 1.39 -20.87
CA SER A 156 17.35 1.43 -20.45
C SER A 156 17.59 2.66 -19.58
N ILE A 157 18.03 2.44 -18.35
CA ILE A 157 18.45 3.50 -17.44
C ILE A 157 19.97 3.56 -17.36
N HIS A 158 20.48 4.76 -17.09
CA HIS A 158 21.89 5.02 -16.81
C HIS A 158 21.97 5.61 -15.41
N PHE A 159 22.81 5.01 -14.56
CA PHE A 159 22.99 5.45 -13.19
C PHE A 159 24.44 5.23 -12.76
N VAL A 160 24.87 5.94 -11.73
CA VAL A 160 26.19 5.78 -11.14
C VAL A 160 26.05 4.98 -9.86
N ARG A 161 26.96 4.02 -9.65
CA ARG A 161 27.08 3.27 -8.41
C ARG A 161 28.54 3.19 -7.98
N SER A 162 28.78 3.05 -6.69
CA SER A 162 30.13 2.92 -6.14
C SER A 162 30.45 1.45 -5.88
N ARG A 163 31.48 0.89 -6.52
CA ARG A 163 31.97 -0.48 -6.27
C ARG A 163 33.44 -0.48 -5.91
N GLY A 164 33.78 -1.03 -4.74
CA GLY A 164 35.18 -1.10 -4.28
C GLY A 164 35.84 0.27 -4.14
N GLY A 165 35.07 1.29 -3.74
CA GLY A 165 35.55 2.66 -3.55
C GLY A 165 35.75 3.48 -4.83
N ARG A 166 35.22 3.01 -5.98
CA ARG A 166 35.25 3.73 -7.25
C ARG A 166 33.85 3.84 -7.82
N ASP A 167 33.54 5.01 -8.37
CA ASP A 167 32.27 5.26 -9.05
C ASP A 167 32.32 4.69 -10.48
N GLU A 168 31.30 3.93 -10.85
CA GLU A 168 31.14 3.36 -12.18
C GLU A 168 29.77 3.74 -12.77
N THR A 169 29.78 4.19 -14.03
CA THR A 169 28.55 4.40 -14.79
C THR A 169 28.04 3.05 -15.28
N SER A 170 26.82 2.71 -14.88
CA SER A 170 26.15 1.47 -15.25
C SER A 170 24.94 1.74 -16.14
N ARG A 171 24.70 0.82 -17.08
CA ARG A 171 23.51 0.80 -17.95
C ARG A 171 22.74 -0.48 -17.69
N LEU A 172 21.45 -0.36 -17.39
CA LEU A 172 20.59 -1.51 -17.07
C LEU A 172 19.25 -1.39 -17.79
N ALA A 173 18.76 -2.49 -18.34
CA ALA A 173 17.42 -2.59 -18.88
C ALA A 173 16.43 -2.93 -17.75
N VAL A 174 15.43 -2.08 -17.56
CA VAL A 174 14.40 -2.23 -16.54
C VAL A 174 13.10 -2.60 -17.25
N LYS A 175 12.58 -3.78 -16.92
CA LYS A 175 11.28 -4.24 -17.38
C LYS A 175 10.19 -3.67 -16.48
N VAL A 176 9.42 -2.74 -17.00
CA VAL A 176 8.27 -2.13 -16.33
C VAL A 176 7.04 -2.98 -16.65
N PRO A 177 6.38 -3.58 -15.64
CA PRO A 177 5.19 -4.39 -15.90
C PRO A 177 4.03 -3.53 -16.41
N ALA A 178 3.13 -4.14 -17.18
CA ALA A 178 1.88 -3.50 -17.57
C ALA A 178 1.01 -3.22 -16.34
N GLY A 179 0.35 -2.06 -16.31
CA GLY A 179 -0.54 -1.67 -15.22
C GLY A 179 0.13 -0.89 -14.08
N VAL A 180 1.44 -0.60 -14.17
CA VAL A 180 2.20 0.02 -13.06
C VAL A 180 1.57 1.29 -12.54
N LYS A 181 1.57 1.45 -11.21
CA LYS A 181 0.98 2.62 -10.53
C LYS A 181 2.03 3.71 -10.29
N GLN A 182 1.53 4.94 -10.10
CA GLN A 182 2.36 6.06 -9.67
C GLN A 182 3.10 5.73 -8.37
N GLY A 183 4.40 5.97 -8.34
CA GLY A 183 5.26 5.69 -7.18
C GLY A 183 5.59 4.21 -6.96
N GLN A 184 5.16 3.30 -7.84
CA GLN A 184 5.45 1.87 -7.69
C GLN A 184 6.96 1.62 -7.68
N ARG A 185 7.43 0.84 -6.71
CA ARG A 185 8.85 0.53 -6.51
C ARG A 185 9.19 -0.82 -7.13
N LEU A 186 10.11 -0.83 -8.09
CA LEU A 186 10.70 -2.03 -8.66
C LEU A 186 12.09 -2.25 -8.04
N ARG A 187 12.35 -3.44 -7.51
CA ARG A 187 13.62 -3.79 -6.88
C ARG A 187 14.49 -4.57 -7.86
N LEU A 188 15.70 -4.10 -8.08
CA LEU A 188 16.74 -4.76 -8.87
C LEU A 188 17.84 -5.19 -7.91
N ALA A 189 17.86 -6.49 -7.58
CA ALA A 189 18.67 -7.03 -6.51
C ALA A 189 20.16 -6.99 -6.86
N GLY A 190 20.99 -6.49 -5.94
CA GLY A 190 22.45 -6.44 -6.09
C GLY A 190 22.97 -5.37 -7.04
N GLU A 191 22.09 -4.53 -7.60
CA GLU A 191 22.42 -3.46 -8.54
C GLU A 191 22.78 -2.13 -7.87
N GLY A 192 22.71 -2.06 -6.53
CA GLY A 192 23.14 -0.91 -5.74
C GLY A 192 24.66 -0.85 -5.54
N ASP A 193 25.10 -0.09 -4.54
CA ASP A 193 26.51 0.11 -4.25
C ASP A 193 27.17 -1.17 -3.71
N GLY A 194 28.45 -1.31 -3.97
CA GLY A 194 29.32 -2.32 -3.38
C GLY A 194 29.72 -1.96 -1.95
N SER A 195 29.86 -2.97 -1.11
CA SER A 195 30.43 -2.79 0.22
C SER A 195 31.89 -2.33 0.15
N PRO A 196 32.30 -1.31 0.93
CA PRO A 196 33.70 -0.92 1.05
C PRO A 196 34.61 -2.04 1.58
N ASN A 197 34.06 -2.99 2.35
CA ASN A 197 34.81 -4.04 3.06
C ASN A 197 34.54 -5.45 2.49
N GLY A 198 34.14 -5.56 1.22
CA GLY A 198 33.92 -6.86 0.56
C GLY A 198 32.70 -7.64 1.08
N GLY A 199 31.70 -6.94 1.63
CA GLY A 199 30.35 -7.45 1.87
C GLY A 199 29.47 -7.45 0.60
N SER A 200 28.21 -7.88 0.74
CA SER A 200 27.24 -7.93 -0.38
C SER A 200 26.91 -6.52 -0.91
N THR A 201 26.50 -6.44 -2.17
CA THR A 201 26.00 -5.19 -2.78
C THR A 201 24.62 -4.80 -2.22
N GLY A 202 24.31 -3.51 -2.27
CA GLY A 202 22.96 -2.98 -2.09
C GLY A 202 22.07 -3.27 -3.29
N ASP A 203 20.81 -2.83 -3.23
CA ASP A 203 19.84 -2.96 -4.32
C ASP A 203 19.56 -1.62 -4.99
N LEU A 204 19.08 -1.67 -6.24
CA LEU A 204 18.54 -0.50 -6.92
C LEU A 204 17.02 -0.52 -6.86
N PHE A 205 16.42 0.52 -6.28
CA PHE A 205 14.99 0.75 -6.29
C PHE A 205 14.62 1.74 -7.38
N VAL A 206 13.95 1.24 -8.41
CA VAL A 206 13.39 2.07 -9.48
C VAL A 206 11.98 2.50 -9.07
N ILE A 207 11.77 3.79 -8.89
CA ILE A 207 10.47 4.38 -8.55
C ILE A 207 9.82 4.86 -9.85
N ILE A 208 8.67 4.29 -10.18
CA ILE A 208 7.92 4.65 -11.39
C ILE A 208 7.25 6.01 -11.19
N ASN A 209 7.48 6.93 -12.12
CA ASN A 209 6.77 8.19 -12.24
C ASN A 209 6.02 8.18 -13.58
N VAL A 210 4.71 8.01 -13.52
CA VAL A 210 3.81 8.06 -14.67
C VAL A 210 3.54 9.52 -15.00
N GLN A 211 3.80 9.90 -16.25
CA GLN A 211 3.52 11.24 -16.73
C GLN A 211 2.01 11.47 -16.87
N ASP A 212 1.57 12.69 -16.53
CA ASP A 212 0.20 13.13 -16.78
C ASP A 212 -0.10 13.11 -18.27
N HIS A 213 -1.32 12.69 -18.63
CA HIS A 213 -1.76 12.63 -20.01
C HIS A 213 -2.77 13.75 -20.31
N VAL A 214 -2.68 14.34 -21.49
CA VAL A 214 -3.51 15.49 -21.90
C VAL A 214 -4.99 15.14 -22.08
N LEU A 215 -5.29 13.91 -22.50
CA LEU A 215 -6.67 13.46 -22.77
C LEU A 215 -7.19 12.46 -21.74
N PHE A 216 -6.30 11.75 -21.04
CA PHE A 216 -6.66 10.60 -20.25
C PHE A 216 -6.37 10.87 -18.79
N LYS A 217 -7.32 10.50 -17.93
CA LYS A 217 -7.13 10.50 -16.48
C LYS A 217 -7.27 9.07 -16.00
N ARG A 218 -6.34 8.63 -15.16
CA ARG A 218 -6.42 7.30 -14.55
C ARG A 218 -7.25 7.39 -13.28
N GLU A 219 -8.29 6.58 -13.17
CA GLU A 219 -9.05 6.35 -11.95
C GLU A 219 -8.91 4.87 -11.58
N ASP A 220 -7.97 4.56 -10.68
CA ASP A 220 -7.56 3.19 -10.35
C ASP A 220 -7.10 2.37 -11.57
N ASP A 221 -7.91 1.41 -12.02
CA ASP A 221 -7.64 0.60 -13.22
C ASP A 221 -8.46 1.12 -14.42
N ASP A 222 -9.36 2.08 -14.22
CA ASP A 222 -10.17 2.69 -15.25
C ASP A 222 -9.48 3.92 -15.87
N VAL A 223 -9.88 4.26 -17.09
CA VAL A 223 -9.40 5.44 -17.81
C VAL A 223 -10.56 6.34 -18.15
N VAL A 224 -10.51 7.59 -17.70
CA VAL A 224 -11.50 8.60 -18.01
C VAL A 224 -11.03 9.44 -19.19
N LEU A 225 -11.91 9.59 -20.18
CA LEU A 225 -11.76 10.52 -21.30
C LEU A 225 -12.93 11.50 -21.28
N ASP A 226 -12.63 12.79 -21.21
CA ASP A 226 -13.61 13.84 -21.42
C ASP A 226 -13.76 14.07 -22.93
N LEU A 227 -14.93 13.70 -23.49
CA LEU A 227 -15.23 13.84 -24.91
C LEU A 227 -16.19 15.02 -25.14
N PRO A 228 -15.67 16.19 -25.59
CA PRO A 228 -16.52 17.28 -26.01
C PRO A 228 -17.24 16.94 -27.32
N ILE A 229 -18.56 17.16 -27.36
CA ILE A 229 -19.38 17.02 -28.57
C ILE A 229 -20.26 18.25 -28.77
N PRO A 230 -20.55 18.66 -30.03
CA PRO A 230 -21.51 19.72 -30.29
C PRO A 230 -22.90 19.39 -29.75
N TYR A 231 -23.62 20.40 -29.25
CA TYR A 231 -25.02 20.24 -28.80
C TYR A 231 -25.95 19.63 -29.85
N VAL A 232 -25.71 19.88 -31.14
CA VAL A 232 -26.50 19.29 -32.24
C VAL A 232 -26.32 17.76 -32.27
N ASP A 233 -25.08 17.28 -32.14
CA ASP A 233 -24.76 15.85 -32.13
C ASP A 233 -25.30 15.17 -30.88
N ALA A 234 -25.30 15.87 -29.73
CA ALA A 234 -25.93 15.38 -28.51
C ALA A 234 -27.45 15.18 -28.69
N ILE A 235 -28.11 16.07 -29.44
CA ILE A 235 -29.54 16.00 -29.73
C ILE A 235 -29.84 14.91 -30.76
N LEU A 236 -29.16 14.91 -31.91
CA LEU A 236 -29.46 14.03 -33.04
C LEU A 236 -28.85 12.62 -32.91
N GLY A 237 -27.83 12.47 -32.06
CA GLY A 237 -26.97 11.30 -32.02
C GLY A 237 -25.91 11.35 -33.12
N THR A 238 -24.76 10.73 -32.86
CA THR A 238 -23.64 10.69 -33.81
C THR A 238 -22.77 9.46 -33.57
N GLU A 239 -21.81 9.23 -34.46
CA GLU A 239 -20.71 8.30 -34.24
C GLU A 239 -19.41 9.08 -34.14
N ALA A 240 -18.60 8.79 -33.12
CA ALA A 240 -17.35 9.48 -32.88
C ALA A 240 -16.20 8.47 -32.82
N GLU A 241 -15.10 8.77 -33.51
CA GLU A 241 -13.85 8.03 -33.37
C GLU A 241 -13.04 8.61 -32.20
N ILE A 242 -12.76 7.78 -31.20
CA ILE A 242 -12.01 8.20 -30.02
C ILE A 242 -10.72 7.39 -29.84
N PRO A 243 -9.64 8.01 -29.31
CA PRO A 243 -8.43 7.29 -28.99
C PRO A 243 -8.63 6.44 -27.72
N THR A 244 -8.08 5.23 -27.70
CA THR A 244 -7.88 4.43 -26.49
C THR A 244 -6.38 4.31 -26.22
N LEU A 245 -6.00 3.57 -25.17
CA LEU A 245 -4.59 3.32 -24.83
C LEU A 245 -3.79 2.55 -25.89
N THR A 246 -4.48 1.79 -26.76
CA THR A 246 -3.84 0.93 -27.77
C THR A 246 -4.20 1.31 -29.20
N SER A 247 -5.46 1.63 -29.44
CA SER A 247 -5.99 1.86 -30.78
C SER A 247 -7.09 2.92 -30.77
N LYS A 248 -7.54 3.36 -31.94
CA LYS A 248 -8.79 4.12 -32.05
C LYS A 248 -9.99 3.18 -32.06
N VAL A 249 -11.13 3.65 -31.57
CA VAL A 249 -12.40 2.92 -31.56
C VAL A 249 -13.52 3.89 -31.94
N GLN A 250 -14.45 3.43 -32.78
CA GLN A 250 -15.70 4.15 -33.06
C GLN A 250 -16.73 3.84 -31.97
N ILE A 251 -17.33 4.88 -31.43
CA ILE A 251 -18.41 4.79 -30.45
C ILE A 251 -19.67 5.44 -30.99
N LYS A 252 -20.82 4.85 -30.65
CA LYS A 252 -22.12 5.42 -30.97
C LYS A 252 -22.62 6.26 -29.80
N ILE A 253 -22.89 7.53 -30.07
CA ILE A 253 -23.49 8.47 -29.13
C ILE A 253 -24.99 8.53 -29.41
N PRO A 254 -25.85 8.09 -28.47
CA PRO A 254 -27.28 8.05 -28.70
C PRO A 254 -27.88 9.47 -28.81
N MET A 255 -29.00 9.56 -29.51
CA MET A 255 -29.86 10.75 -29.51
C MET A 255 -30.28 11.12 -28.09
N GLY A 256 -30.32 12.43 -27.79
CA GLY A 256 -30.68 12.94 -26.47
C GLY A 256 -29.64 12.68 -25.40
N THR A 257 -28.35 12.59 -25.77
CA THR A 257 -27.25 12.43 -24.80
C THR A 257 -27.10 13.68 -23.95
N HIS A 258 -26.98 13.50 -22.64
CA HIS A 258 -26.80 14.60 -21.70
C HIS A 258 -25.32 14.86 -21.40
N SER A 259 -24.99 16.12 -21.08
CA SER A 259 -23.66 16.45 -20.56
C SER A 259 -23.41 15.73 -19.22
N GLY A 260 -22.21 15.20 -19.04
CA GLY A 260 -21.82 14.37 -17.91
C GLY A 260 -22.21 12.89 -18.03
N GLN A 261 -22.98 12.50 -19.07
CA GLN A 261 -23.30 11.09 -19.30
C GLN A 261 -22.03 10.29 -19.60
N ILE A 262 -21.89 9.11 -18.99
CA ILE A 262 -20.73 8.24 -19.13
C ILE A 262 -21.06 7.09 -20.07
N LEU A 263 -20.30 6.96 -21.16
CA LEU A 263 -20.31 5.80 -22.04
C LEU A 263 -19.13 4.89 -21.67
N ARG A 264 -19.44 3.66 -21.29
CA ARG A 264 -18.44 2.71 -20.79
C ARG A 264 -17.97 1.76 -21.89
N LEU A 265 -16.67 1.75 -22.16
CA LEU A 265 -16.01 0.77 -23.02
C LEU A 265 -15.31 -0.29 -22.17
N LYS A 266 -15.89 -1.49 -22.15
CA LYS A 266 -15.42 -2.57 -21.29
C LYS A 266 -14.01 -3.04 -21.66
N GLY A 267 -13.15 -3.21 -20.67
CA GLY A 267 -11.81 -3.76 -20.82
C GLY A 267 -10.80 -2.85 -21.53
N LYS A 268 -11.13 -1.57 -21.74
CA LYS A 268 -10.29 -0.57 -22.41
C LYS A 268 -9.50 0.32 -21.43
N GLY A 269 -9.48 -0.02 -20.14
CA GLY A 269 -8.67 0.62 -19.10
C GLY A 269 -7.30 -0.04 -18.90
N PHE A 270 -6.67 0.24 -17.76
CA PHE A 270 -5.40 -0.35 -17.35
C PHE A 270 -5.54 -1.84 -17.00
N PRO A 271 -4.54 -2.68 -17.34
CA PRO A 271 -4.49 -4.05 -16.86
C PRO A 271 -4.15 -4.08 -15.37
N LYS A 272 -4.67 -5.10 -14.67
CA LYS A 272 -4.36 -5.31 -13.25
C LYS A 272 -2.95 -5.86 -13.08
N VAL A 273 -2.13 -5.18 -12.26
CA VAL A 273 -0.78 -5.64 -11.95
C VAL A 273 -0.83 -6.99 -11.23
N GLY A 274 -0.25 -8.03 -11.83
CA GLY A 274 -0.18 -9.38 -11.23
C GLY A 274 -1.51 -10.13 -11.17
N GLY A 275 -2.54 -9.67 -11.89
CA GLY A 275 -3.86 -10.30 -11.95
C GLY A 275 -4.37 -10.47 -13.38
N PHE A 276 -5.53 -11.11 -13.51
CA PHE A 276 -6.24 -11.19 -14.79
C PHE A 276 -7.28 -10.09 -14.91
N GLY A 277 -7.45 -9.56 -16.13
CA GLY A 277 -8.42 -8.53 -16.48
C GLY A 277 -7.84 -7.12 -16.55
N SER A 278 -8.63 -6.23 -17.13
CA SER A 278 -8.38 -4.81 -17.25
C SER A 278 -9.58 -4.02 -16.72
N GLY A 279 -9.33 -2.78 -16.32
CA GLY A 279 -10.41 -1.83 -16.07
C GLY A 279 -11.10 -1.41 -17.37
N ASP A 280 -12.05 -0.50 -17.23
CA ASP A 280 -12.87 0.02 -18.31
C ASP A 280 -12.39 1.43 -18.72
N MET A 281 -12.78 1.85 -19.92
CA MET A 281 -12.66 3.25 -20.30
C MET A 281 -14.01 3.93 -20.12
N LEU A 282 -14.03 5.02 -19.38
CA LEU A 282 -15.19 5.84 -19.07
C LEU A 282 -15.14 7.11 -19.91
N VAL A 283 -15.94 7.16 -20.96
CA VAL A 283 -16.04 8.32 -21.84
C VAL A 283 -17.11 9.24 -21.29
N ARG A 284 -16.72 10.33 -20.64
CA ARG A 284 -17.64 11.34 -20.12
C ARG A 284 -17.94 12.35 -21.21
N ILE A 285 -19.20 12.41 -21.64
CA ILE A 285 -19.65 13.32 -22.68
C ILE A 285 -19.75 14.73 -22.10
N LEU A 286 -19.13 15.71 -22.76
CA LEU A 286 -19.29 17.13 -22.46
C LEU A 286 -20.00 17.78 -23.64
N VAL A 287 -21.22 18.27 -23.41
CA VAL A 287 -21.96 18.95 -24.48
C VAL A 287 -21.45 20.39 -24.59
N ASP A 288 -20.83 20.69 -25.72
CA ASP A 288 -20.31 22.01 -26.06
C ASP A 288 -21.38 22.84 -26.79
N THR A 289 -21.59 24.06 -26.30
CA THR A 289 -22.61 24.99 -26.80
C THR A 289 -21.91 26.21 -27.37
N PRO A 290 -22.18 26.60 -28.64
CA PRO A 290 -21.47 27.71 -29.26
C PRO A 290 -21.77 29.04 -28.56
N GLU A 291 -20.73 29.86 -28.38
CA GLU A 291 -20.86 31.19 -27.79
C GLU A 291 -21.47 32.22 -28.77
N ASN A 292 -21.27 32.01 -30.07
CA ASN A 292 -21.73 32.93 -31.12
C ASN A 292 -22.55 32.18 -32.17
N LEU A 293 -23.65 32.80 -32.61
CA LEU A 293 -24.58 32.24 -33.58
C LEU A 293 -24.73 33.20 -34.77
N ASN A 294 -24.75 32.66 -35.99
CA ASN A 294 -25.10 33.43 -37.17
C ASN A 294 -26.63 33.63 -37.27
N ALA A 295 -27.08 34.55 -38.14
CA ALA A 295 -28.50 34.91 -38.28
C ALA A 295 -29.39 33.68 -38.55
N LYS A 296 -28.95 32.78 -39.43
CA LYS A 296 -29.68 31.57 -39.80
C LYS A 296 -29.75 30.56 -38.64
N GLN A 297 -28.66 30.36 -37.90
CA GLN A 297 -28.63 29.46 -36.74
C GLN A 297 -29.56 29.98 -35.64
N LYS A 298 -29.57 31.29 -35.41
CA LYS A 298 -30.45 31.93 -34.43
C LYS A 298 -31.92 31.74 -34.81
N GLU A 299 -32.27 32.01 -36.07
CA GLU A 299 -33.62 31.82 -36.59
C GLU A 299 -34.13 30.38 -36.37
N LEU A 300 -33.31 29.38 -36.74
CA LEU A 300 -33.65 27.96 -36.54
C LEU A 300 -33.85 27.59 -35.07
N LEU A 301 -33.03 28.13 -34.16
CA LEU A 301 -33.16 27.89 -32.73
C LEU A 301 -34.41 28.56 -32.13
N GLU A 302 -34.77 29.74 -32.63
CA GLU A 302 -36.01 30.43 -32.23
C GLU A 302 -37.26 29.67 -32.70
N GLU A 303 -37.24 29.12 -33.92
CA GLU A 303 -38.31 28.24 -34.41
C GLU A 303 -38.44 26.98 -33.56
N LEU A 304 -37.31 26.33 -33.23
CA LEU A 304 -37.30 25.17 -32.35
C LEU A 304 -37.85 25.50 -30.96
N ALA A 305 -37.51 26.65 -30.40
CA ALA A 305 -38.01 27.10 -29.10
C ALA A 305 -39.54 27.29 -29.07
N LYS A 306 -40.15 27.71 -30.19
CA LYS A 306 -41.62 27.85 -30.30
C LYS A 306 -42.36 26.52 -30.23
N MET A 307 -41.70 25.41 -30.62
CA MET A 307 -42.31 24.08 -30.60
C MET A 307 -42.51 23.51 -29.18
N LYS A 308 -42.01 24.20 -28.13
CA LYS A 308 -42.24 23.89 -26.69
C LYS A 308 -42.16 22.40 -26.37
N GLN A 309 -41.01 21.79 -26.63
CA GLN A 309 -40.75 20.43 -26.21
C GLN A 309 -40.34 20.39 -24.72
N GLU A 310 -41.09 19.66 -23.89
CA GLU A 310 -40.68 19.43 -22.49
C GLU A 310 -39.43 18.55 -22.46
N THR A 311 -38.39 19.02 -21.77
CA THR A 311 -37.18 18.22 -21.53
C THR A 311 -37.27 17.52 -20.17
N PRO A 312 -37.03 16.20 -20.08
CA PRO A 312 -37.24 15.42 -18.86
C PRO A 312 -36.48 15.95 -17.64
N MET A 313 -35.24 16.39 -17.85
CA MET A 313 -34.39 16.87 -16.78
C MET A 313 -34.90 18.20 -16.19
N VAL A 314 -35.32 19.15 -17.04
CA VAL A 314 -35.90 20.43 -16.60
C VAL A 314 -37.21 20.20 -15.85
N LYS A 315 -38.08 19.32 -16.36
CA LYS A 315 -39.33 18.93 -15.70
C LYS A 315 -39.06 18.35 -14.31
N SER A 316 -38.16 17.37 -14.21
CA SER A 316 -37.82 16.74 -12.93
C SER A 316 -37.24 17.73 -11.91
N PHE A 317 -36.50 18.74 -12.37
CA PHE A 317 -35.99 19.81 -11.52
C PHE A 317 -37.12 20.73 -11.03
N GLN A 318 -37.98 21.18 -11.94
CA GLN A 318 -39.14 22.01 -11.61
C GLN A 318 -40.07 21.32 -10.61
N ASP A 319 -40.33 20.03 -10.78
CA ASP A 319 -41.14 19.23 -9.87
C ASP A 319 -40.53 19.18 -8.46
N LYS A 320 -39.22 18.87 -8.36
CA LYS A 320 -38.48 18.84 -7.08
C LYS A 320 -38.48 20.20 -6.38
N VAL A 321 -38.30 21.29 -7.13
CA VAL A 321 -38.35 22.65 -6.59
C VAL A 321 -39.76 22.95 -6.07
N GLY A 322 -40.80 22.56 -6.81
CA GLY A 322 -42.20 22.71 -6.39
C GLY A 322 -42.48 21.98 -5.07
N GLU A 323 -42.02 20.74 -4.92
CA GLU A 323 -42.15 19.97 -3.69
C GLU A 323 -41.41 20.61 -2.51
N LEU A 324 -40.17 21.06 -2.72
CA LEU A 324 -39.38 21.71 -1.68
C LEU A 324 -40.05 23.00 -1.18
N MET A 325 -40.57 23.81 -2.11
CA MET A 325 -41.26 25.07 -1.77
C MET A 325 -42.59 24.83 -1.07
N ARG A 326 -43.30 23.72 -1.37
CA ARG A 326 -44.50 23.31 -0.64
C ARG A 326 -44.20 22.84 0.78
N LYS A 327 -43.07 22.14 1.01
CA LYS A 327 -42.65 21.70 2.35
C LYS A 327 -42.16 22.83 3.27
N ARG A 328 -41.88 24.02 2.73
CA ARG A 328 -41.45 25.21 3.49
C ARG A 328 -42.59 26.14 3.90
N LYS A 329 -43.82 25.90 3.42
CA LYS A 329 -45.04 26.57 3.86
C LYS A 329 -45.74 25.73 4.92
#